data_AF-A0A819LGK9-F1
#
_entry.id   AF-A0A819LGK9-F1
#
_cell.length_a   1.000
_cell.length_b   1.000
_cell.length_c   1.000
_cell.angle_alpha   90.00
_cell.angle_beta   90.00
_cell.angle_gamma   90.00
#
_symmetry.space_group_name_H-M   'P 1'
#
loop_
_entity.id
_entity.type
_entity.pdbx_description
1 polymer ?
#
loop_
_entity_poly.entity_id
_entity_poly.type
_entity_poly.pdbx_seq_one_letter_code
_entity_poly.pdbx_strand_id
1 'polypeptide(L)'
;KELNTAELYNPSTETWTTTGNMTHKRCEHTASLLTNGQVLVSGGWDGNEELSSTELYNLSTGTWTFAGNMNYTRRQHTASILENGSVFIAGGASSSILLNTSEVYGPSKTY
;
A
#
# COMPACT_ATOMS: atom_id res chain seq x y z
N LYS A 1 -5.64 -4.06 -15.22
CA LYS A 1 -4.46 -3.37 -15.81
C LYS A 1 -3.66 -2.81 -14.66
N GLU A 2 -2.44 -3.32 -14.55
CA GLU A 2 -1.57 -3.19 -13.41
C GLU A 2 -0.53 -2.14 -13.79
N LEU A 3 -0.41 -1.11 -12.95
CA LEU A 3 0.49 0.02 -13.18
C LEU A 3 1.34 0.21 -11.95
N ASN A 4 2.56 0.74 -12.16
CA ASN A 4 3.42 1.20 -11.08
C ASN A 4 3.54 2.73 -11.06
N THR A 5 2.87 3.42 -11.98
CA THR A 5 2.82 4.88 -12.01
C THR A 5 1.91 5.43 -10.92
N ALA A 6 2.25 6.60 -10.40
CA ALA A 6 1.41 7.35 -9.49
C ALA A 6 1.30 8.80 -9.96
N GLU A 7 0.19 9.46 -9.59
CA GLU A 7 -0.09 10.84 -9.93
C GLU A 7 -0.62 11.58 -8.70
N LEU A 8 -0.30 12.86 -8.60
CA LEU A 8 -0.79 13.77 -7.56
C LEU A 8 -1.80 14.72 -8.15
N TYR A 9 -2.94 14.86 -7.48
CA TYR A 9 -3.95 15.87 -7.82
C TYR A 9 -3.75 17.14 -7.00
N ASN A 10 -3.65 18.28 -7.68
CA ASN A 10 -3.69 19.58 -7.04
C ASN A 10 -5.08 20.22 -7.19
N PRO A 11 -5.86 20.37 -6.10
CA PRO A 11 -7.21 20.95 -6.18
C PRO A 11 -7.22 22.46 -6.48
N SER A 12 -6.13 23.20 -6.25
CA SER A 12 -6.11 24.63 -6.55
C SER A 12 -5.93 24.93 -8.05
N THR A 13 -5.33 23.99 -8.78
CA THR A 13 -5.08 24.09 -10.23
C THR A 13 -5.88 23.09 -11.04
N GLU A 14 -6.58 22.16 -10.38
CA GLU A 14 -7.34 21.06 -10.99
C GLU A 14 -6.52 20.17 -11.94
N THR A 15 -5.22 20.05 -11.69
CA THR A 15 -4.29 19.30 -12.53
C THR A 15 -3.77 18.04 -11.84
N TRP A 16 -3.58 16.99 -12.63
CA TRP A 16 -2.79 15.82 -12.24
C TRP A 16 -1.33 16.01 -12.67
N THR A 17 -0.39 15.57 -11.85
CA THR A 17 1.04 15.58 -12.16
C THR A 17 1.64 14.24 -11.80
N THR A 18 2.45 13.68 -12.68
CA THR A 18 3.17 12.42 -12.42
C THR A 18 4.15 12.59 -11.27
N THR A 19 4.26 11.56 -10.44
CA THR A 19 5.27 11.49 -9.37
C THR A 19 6.13 10.24 -9.53
N GLY A 20 6.96 9.90 -8.55
CA GLY A 20 7.74 8.68 -8.55
C GLY A 20 6.87 7.44 -8.73
N ASN A 21 7.46 6.41 -9.32
CA ASN A 21 6.80 5.13 -9.55
C ASN A 21 7.03 4.18 -8.38
N MET A 22 6.03 3.35 -8.09
CA MET A 22 6.19 2.18 -7.24
C MET A 22 7.20 1.21 -7.86
N THR A 23 7.80 0.38 -7.00
CA THR A 23 8.74 -0.67 -7.41
C THR A 23 8.01 -1.78 -8.17
N HIS A 24 6.81 -2.15 -7.71
CA HIS A 24 5.98 -3.16 -8.33
C HIS A 24 4.74 -2.53 -8.97
N LYS A 25 4.28 -3.09 -10.09
CA LYS A 25 2.95 -2.79 -10.60
C LYS A 25 1.92 -3.39 -9.66
N ARG A 26 0.81 -2.71 -9.45
CA ARG A 26 -0.24 -3.21 -8.54
C ARG A 26 -1.61 -2.83 -9.07
N CYS A 27 -2.56 -3.75 -9.00
CA CYS A 27 -3.99 -3.47 -8.93
C CYS A 27 -4.57 -4.16 -7.68
N GLU A 28 -5.80 -3.81 -7.27
CA GLU A 28 -6.47 -4.44 -6.11
C GLU A 28 -5.71 -4.34 -4.77
N HIS A 29 -4.78 -3.39 -4.66
CA HIS A 29 -4.06 -3.04 -3.43
C HIS A 29 -4.89 -2.08 -2.58
N THR A 30 -4.46 -1.85 -1.33
CA THR A 30 -4.95 -0.75 -0.51
C THR A 30 -3.88 0.31 -0.31
N ALA A 31 -4.31 1.56 -0.13
CA ALA A 31 -3.46 2.69 0.23
C ALA A 31 -3.96 3.31 1.54
N SER A 32 -3.06 3.63 2.46
CA SER A 32 -3.41 4.20 3.77
C SER A 32 -2.47 5.35 4.11
N LEU A 33 -3.05 6.52 4.43
CA LEU A 33 -2.30 7.68 4.90
C LEU A 33 -1.90 7.48 6.37
N LEU A 34 -0.60 7.46 6.62
CA LEU A 34 -0.04 7.31 7.96
C LEU A 34 -0.01 8.65 8.70
N THR A 35 0.07 8.58 10.03
CA THR A 35 0.12 9.77 10.91
C THR A 35 1.36 10.64 10.68
N ASN A 36 2.42 10.08 10.09
CA ASN A 36 3.64 10.80 9.73
C ASN A 36 3.56 11.46 8.33
N GLY A 37 2.42 11.39 7.65
CA GLY A 37 2.19 11.99 6.35
C GLY A 37 2.69 11.16 5.16
N GLN A 38 3.21 9.95 5.38
CA GLN A 38 3.52 9.02 4.29
C GLN A 38 2.30 8.18 3.90
N VAL A 39 2.27 7.66 2.67
CA VAL A 39 1.21 6.73 2.22
C VAL A 39 1.79 5.32 2.16
N LEU A 40 1.21 4.39 2.90
CA LEU A 40 1.52 2.96 2.80
C LEU A 40 0.62 2.32 1.75
N VAL A 41 1.21 1.71 0.72
CA VAL A 41 0.53 0.82 -0.21
C VAL A 41 0.84 -0.62 0.16
N SER A 42 -0.18 -1.47 0.23
CA SER A 42 -0.02 -2.88 0.62
C SER A 42 -0.70 -3.85 -0.33
N GLY A 43 0.01 -4.93 -0.65
CA GLY A 43 -0.49 -6.05 -1.44
C GLY A 43 -0.86 -5.70 -2.87
N GLY A 44 -1.90 -6.37 -3.39
CA GLY A 44 -2.38 -6.27 -4.76
C GLY A 44 -1.88 -7.40 -5.67
N TRP A 45 -2.12 -7.25 -6.96
CA TRP A 45 -1.69 -8.16 -8.02
C TRP A 45 -0.88 -7.38 -9.07
N ASP A 46 0.27 -7.90 -9.49
CA ASP A 46 1.16 -7.22 -10.45
C ASP A 46 0.93 -7.60 -11.92
N GLY A 47 0.00 -8.53 -12.16
CA GLY A 47 -0.31 -9.10 -13.47
C GLY A 47 0.23 -10.51 -13.65
N ASN A 48 1.06 -10.98 -12.71
CA ASN A 48 1.63 -12.32 -12.66
C ASN A 48 1.39 -12.98 -11.30
N GLU A 49 1.68 -12.28 -10.20
CA GLU A 49 1.61 -12.80 -8.83
C GLU A 49 0.89 -11.85 -7.86
N GLU A 50 0.24 -12.42 -6.85
CA GLU A 50 -0.23 -11.65 -5.71
C GLU A 50 0.95 -11.18 -4.85
N LEU A 51 0.85 -9.96 -4.34
CA LEU A 51 1.93 -9.33 -3.62
C LEU A 51 1.65 -9.40 -2.12
N SER A 52 2.70 -9.69 -1.35
CA SER A 52 2.74 -9.46 0.10
C SER A 52 3.49 -8.17 0.44
N SER A 53 4.22 -7.61 -0.53
CA SER A 53 5.05 -6.44 -0.32
C SER A 53 4.24 -5.19 -0.05
N THR A 54 4.84 -4.31 0.75
CA THR A 54 4.34 -2.99 1.08
C THR A 54 5.37 -1.93 0.67
N GLU A 55 4.88 -0.76 0.29
CA GLU A 55 5.72 0.36 -0.13
C GLU A 55 5.22 1.66 0.49
N LEU A 56 6.14 2.51 0.92
CA LEU A 56 5.88 3.84 1.48
C LEU A 56 6.19 4.92 0.46
N TYR A 57 5.20 5.77 0.19
CA TYR A 57 5.37 6.98 -0.58
C TYR A 57 5.63 8.17 0.35
N ASN A 58 6.71 8.90 0.08
CA ASN A 58 7.02 10.16 0.74
C ASN A 58 6.57 11.33 -0.15
N LEU A 59 5.55 12.07 0.30
CA LEU A 59 5.00 13.21 -0.43
C LEU A 59 6.02 14.34 -0.65
N SER A 60 6.96 14.53 0.27
CA SER A 60 7.94 15.64 0.19
C SER A 60 9.01 15.42 -0.87
N THR A 61 9.35 14.15 -1.15
CA THR A 61 10.40 13.78 -2.11
C THR A 61 9.84 13.16 -3.38
N GLY A 62 8.56 12.75 -3.38
CA GLY A 62 7.96 12.02 -4.49
C GLY A 62 8.54 10.61 -4.68
N THR A 63 9.13 10.02 -3.64
CA THR A 63 9.83 8.72 -3.74
C THR A 63 9.06 7.60 -3.06
N TRP A 64 9.12 6.40 -3.65
CA TRP A 64 8.65 5.16 -3.06
C TRP A 64 9.79 4.38 -2.42
N THR A 65 9.51 3.72 -1.29
CA THR A 65 10.48 2.91 -0.55
C THR A 65 9.84 1.61 -0.10
N PHE A 66 10.58 0.49 -0.17
CA PHE A 66 10.10 -0.78 0.36
C PHE A 66 9.90 -0.70 1.87
N ALA A 67 8.74 -1.17 2.35
CA ALA A 67 8.33 -1.06 3.75
C ALA A 67 8.15 -2.41 4.45
N GLY A 68 8.60 -3.51 3.83
CA GLY A 68 8.46 -4.86 4.36
C GLY A 68 7.35 -5.65 3.65
N ASN A 69 7.21 -6.91 4.06
CA ASN A 69 6.21 -7.83 3.53
C ASN A 69 5.20 -8.20 4.62
N MET A 70 3.95 -8.37 4.22
CA MET A 70 2.97 -9.15 4.96
C MET A 70 3.39 -10.64 4.97
N ASN A 71 2.88 -11.40 5.92
CA ASN A 71 3.08 -12.85 6.01
C ASN A 71 2.37 -13.61 4.89
N TYR A 72 1.27 -13.05 4.38
CA TYR A 72 0.54 -13.60 3.25
C TYR A 72 0.44 -12.58 2.12
N THR A 73 0.50 -13.06 0.89
CA THR A 73 0.11 -12.26 -0.29
C THR A 73 -1.38 -11.97 -0.21
N ARG A 74 -1.80 -10.74 -0.54
CA ARG A 74 -3.23 -10.35 -0.44
C ARG A 74 -3.58 -9.38 -1.56
N ARG A 75 -4.71 -9.62 -2.22
CA ARG A 75 -5.41 -8.66 -3.08
C ARG A 75 -6.86 -8.52 -2.61
N GLN A 76 -7.50 -7.39 -2.93
CA GLN A 76 -8.89 -7.09 -2.55
C GLN A 76 -9.14 -7.15 -1.02
N HIS A 77 -8.10 -6.98 -0.21
CA HIS A 77 -8.22 -6.86 1.25
C HIS A 77 -8.66 -5.45 1.64
N THR A 78 -8.99 -5.27 2.92
CA THR A 78 -9.22 -3.95 3.51
C THR A 78 -8.03 -3.54 4.36
N ALA A 79 -7.83 -2.23 4.49
CA ALA A 79 -6.87 -1.64 5.40
C ALA A 79 -7.53 -0.50 6.18
N SER A 80 -7.24 -0.39 7.47
CA SER A 80 -7.74 0.68 8.34
C SER A 80 -6.66 1.15 9.30
N ILE A 81 -6.53 2.47 9.44
CA ILE A 81 -5.64 3.06 10.44
C ILE A 81 -6.29 2.92 11.82
N LEU A 82 -5.53 2.39 12.78
CA LEU A 82 -5.92 2.29 14.18
C LEU A 82 -5.55 3.57 14.95
N GLU A 83 -6.14 3.77 16.13
CA GLU A 83 -5.88 4.96 16.97
C GLU A 83 -4.39 5.15 17.31
N ASN A 84 -3.64 4.06 17.42
CA ASN A 84 -2.20 4.09 17.69
C ASN A 84 -1.33 4.35 16.44
N GLY A 85 -1.93 4.63 15.28
CA GLY A 85 -1.24 4.89 14.01
C GLY A 85 -0.78 3.65 13.25
N SER A 86 -1.05 2.43 13.74
CA SER A 86 -0.78 1.20 13.00
C SER A 86 -1.84 0.96 11.92
N VAL A 87 -1.53 0.18 10.90
CA VAL A 87 -2.48 -0.21 9.84
C VAL A 87 -2.93 -1.65 10.08
N PHE A 88 -4.22 -1.85 10.35
CA PHE A 88 -4.85 -3.16 10.39
C PHE A 88 -5.28 -3.57 8.99
N ILE A 89 -4.81 -4.73 8.54
CA ILE A 89 -5.02 -5.29 7.21
C ILE A 89 -5.78 -6.61 7.38
N ALA A 90 -6.94 -6.76 6.74
CA ALA A 90 -7.79 -7.92 6.97
C ALA A 90 -8.32 -8.56 5.69
N GLY A 91 -8.36 -9.89 5.70
CA GLY A 91 -8.96 -10.70 4.66
C GLY A 91 -8.26 -10.58 3.31
N GLY A 92 -9.05 -10.46 2.25
CA GLY A 92 -8.60 -10.50 0.87
C GLY A 92 -8.51 -11.92 0.32
N ALA A 93 -7.98 -12.01 -0.90
CA ALA A 93 -7.69 -13.26 -1.58
C ALA A 93 -6.18 -13.44 -1.76
N SER A 94 -5.75 -14.70 -1.70
CA SER A 94 -4.40 -15.14 -2.04
C SER A 94 -4.54 -16.37 -2.91
N SER A 95 -4.09 -16.33 -4.16
CA SER A 95 -4.35 -17.42 -5.10
C SER A 95 -5.86 -17.73 -5.16
N SER A 96 -6.24 -19.01 -5.05
CA SER A 96 -7.64 -19.46 -5.04
C SER A 96 -8.28 -19.55 -3.65
N ILE A 97 -7.65 -18.97 -2.61
CA ILE A 97 -8.19 -18.99 -1.24
C ILE A 97 -8.60 -17.60 -0.75
N LEU A 98 -9.76 -17.55 -0.08
CA LEU A 98 -10.15 -16.38 0.71
C LEU A 98 -9.45 -16.45 2.06
N LEU A 99 -8.82 -15.34 2.45
CA LEU A 99 -8.11 -15.26 3.71
C LEU A 99 -9.09 -14.91 4.84
N ASN A 100 -9.03 -15.67 5.92
CA ASN A 100 -9.68 -15.36 7.20
C ASN A 100 -8.69 -14.77 8.22
N THR A 101 -7.49 -14.41 7.76
CA THR A 101 -6.40 -13.87 8.58
C THR A 101 -6.36 -12.35 8.50
N SER A 102 -5.79 -11.74 9.54
CA SER A 102 -5.47 -10.31 9.58
C SER A 102 -4.04 -10.11 10.04
N GLU A 103 -3.49 -8.94 9.71
CA GLU A 103 -2.13 -8.53 10.02
C GLU A 103 -2.12 -7.06 10.42
N VAL A 104 -1.10 -6.65 11.17
CA VAL A 104 -0.92 -5.25 11.58
C VAL A 104 0.44 -4.78 11.11
N TYR A 105 0.45 -3.77 10.26
CA TYR A 105 1.65 -2.98 9.98
C TYR A 105 1.80 -1.93 11.08
N GLY A 106 2.85 -2.06 11.89
CA GLY A 106 3.28 -0.99 12.78
C GLY A 106 4.58 -0.37 12.25
N PRO A 107 4.79 0.94 12.39
CA PRO A 107 6.13 1.48 12.24
C PRO A 107 7.04 0.71 13.21
N SER A 108 8.17 0.20 12.70
CA SER A 108 9.09 -0.65 13.46
C SER A 108 9.28 -0.11 14.87
N LYS A 109 8.97 -0.94 15.88
CA LYS A 109 9.18 -0.63 17.30
C LYS A 109 10.62 -0.15 17.46
N THR A 110 10.79 1.15 17.65
CA THR A 110 12.02 1.69 18.21
C THR A 110 11.94 1.36 19.70
N TYR A 111 12.61 0.28 20.11
CA TYR A 111 12.89 0.03 21.52
C TYR A 111 14.05 0.93 21.97
#